data_AF-A0A1L5F2X5-F1
#
_entry.id   AF-A0A1L5F2X5-F1
#
_cell.length_a   1.000
_cell.length_b   1.000
_cell.length_c   1.000
_cell.angle_alpha   90.00
_cell.angle_beta   90.00
_cell.angle_gamma   90.00
#
_symmetry.space_group_name_H-M   'P 1'
#
loop_
_entity.id
_entity.type
_entity.pdbx_description
1 polymer ?
#
loop_
_entity_poly.entity_id
_entity_poly.type
_entity_poly.pdbx_seq_one_letter_code
_entity_poly.pdbx_strand_id
1 'polypeptide(L)' 'MNAQSIKDLILSLTQDIEFSYNNVNGSIIPLSHDNISMSYGDVNKGYNDVDILLTDPFFNGKSLSEIIKEIEII' A
#
# COMPACT_ATOMS: atom_id res chain seq x y z
N MET A 1 -7.41 -6.61 8.07
CA MET A 1 -5.94 -6.51 8.21
C MET A 1 -5.59 -5.40 9.19
N ASN A 2 -4.35 -5.29 9.67
CA ASN A 2 -3.87 -4.12 10.42
C ASN A 2 -2.56 -3.60 9.78
N ALA A 3 -2.09 -2.42 10.21
CA ALA A 3 -0.91 -1.77 9.63
C ALA A 3 0.36 -2.64 9.75
N GLN A 4 0.53 -3.37 10.85
CA GLN A 4 1.68 -4.26 11.02
C GLN A 4 1.60 -5.45 10.05
N SER A 5 0.43 -6.08 9.91
CA SER A 5 0.27 -7.22 9.02
C SER A 5 0.51 -6.84 7.54
N ILE A 6 0.10 -5.65 7.10
CA ILE A 6 0.40 -5.21 5.73
C ILE A 6 1.87 -4.84 5.57
N LYS A 7 2.50 -4.24 6.59
CA LYS A 7 3.95 -4.01 6.61
C LYS A 7 4.72 -5.32 6.43
N ASP A 8 4.34 -6.34 7.19
CA ASP A 8 4.98 -7.67 7.13
C ASP A 8 4.78 -8.32 5.75
N LEU A 9 3.61 -8.15 5.13
CA LEU A 9 3.31 -8.65 3.78
C LEU A 9 4.12 -7.91 2.70
N ILE A 10 4.29 -6.60 2.82
CA ILE A 10 5.14 -5.82 1.90
C ILE A 10 6.60 -6.28 2.05
N LEU A 11 7.08 -6.43 3.28
CA LEU A 11 8.46 -6.80 3.57
C LEU A 11 8.80 -8.26 3.24
N SER A 12 7.82 -9.13 3.05
CA SER A 12 8.05 -10.51 2.64
C SER A 12 8.53 -10.62 1.19
N LEU A 13 8.26 -9.61 0.34
CA LEU A 13 8.59 -9.60 -1.09
C LEU A 13 8.05 -10.82 -1.86
N THR A 14 6.98 -11.46 -1.38
CA THR A 14 6.49 -12.73 -1.93
C THR A 14 5.38 -12.57 -2.97
N GLN A 15 4.65 -11.46 -2.92
CA GLN A 15 3.49 -11.23 -3.77
C GLN A 15 3.18 -9.74 -3.88
N ASP A 16 2.48 -9.39 -4.95
CA ASP A 16 1.79 -8.12 -5.06
C ASP A 16 0.54 -8.12 -4.17
N ILE A 17 0.14 -6.95 -3.71
CA ILE A 17 -1.02 -6.76 -2.85
C ILE A 17 -2.04 -5.93 -3.63
N GLU A 18 -3.10 -6.56 -4.12
CA GLU A 18 -4.21 -5.86 -4.76
C GLU A 18 -5.30 -5.55 -3.73
N PHE A 19 -5.88 -4.36 -3.81
CA PHE A 19 -6.95 -3.95 -2.90
C PHE A 19 -7.91 -2.97 -3.55
N SER A 20 -9.09 -2.82 -2.95
CA SER A 20 -10.06 -1.77 -3.28
C SER A 20 -10.28 -0.86 -2.07
N TYR A 21 -10.31 0.45 -2.32
CA TYR A 21 -10.70 1.47 -1.35
C TYR A 21 -11.58 2.52 -2.02
N ASN A 22 -12.78 2.76 -1.48
CA ASN A 22 -13.77 3.68 -2.06
C ASN A 22 -14.10 3.39 -3.54
N ASN A 23 -14.24 2.11 -3.90
CA ASN A 23 -14.49 1.64 -5.28
C ASN A 23 -13.37 1.98 -6.29
N VAL A 24 -12.17 2.30 -5.80
CA VAL A 24 -10.99 2.51 -6.63
C VAL A 24 -9.99 1.43 -6.27
N ASN A 25 -9.50 0.75 -7.31
CA ASN A 25 -8.50 -0.30 -7.15
C ASN A 25 -7.12 0.32 -6.94
N GLY A 26 -6.33 -0.35 -6.13
CA GLY A 26 -4.93 -0.04 -5.92
C GLY A 26 -4.10 -1.31 -5.82
N SER A 27 -2.79 -1.12 -5.91
CA SER A 27 -1.83 -2.21 -5.73
C SER A 27 -0.60 -1.74 -4.97
N ILE A 28 0.03 -2.66 -4.26
CA ILE A 28 1.36 -2.50 -3.70
C ILE A 28 2.24 -3.60 -4.28
N ILE A 29 3.29 -3.21 -4.99
CA ILE A 29 4.22 -4.10 -5.69
C ILE A 29 5.58 -3.95 -5.02
N PRO A 30 5.97 -4.87 -4.13
CA PRO A 30 7.25 -4.82 -3.43
C PRO A 30 8.36 -5.47 -4.27
N LEU A 31 9.15 -4.66 -4.97
CA LEU A 31 10.25 -5.14 -5.84
C LEU A 31 11.52 -5.45 -5.02
N SER A 32 11.82 -4.63 -4.01
CA SER A 32 12.86 -4.84 -2.99
C SER A 32 12.51 -4.05 -1.72
N HIS A 33 13.27 -4.22 -0.64
CA HIS A 33 13.06 -3.46 0.61
C HIS A 33 13.21 -1.94 0.45
N ASP A 34 13.89 -1.49 -0.60
CA ASP A 34 14.13 -0.09 -0.96
C ASP A 34 13.50 0.31 -2.31
N ASN A 35 12.60 -0.53 -2.87
CA ASN A 35 11.87 -0.23 -4.10
C ASN A 35 10.46 -0.85 -4.04
N ILE A 36 9.49 -0.02 -3.68
CA ILE A 36 8.10 -0.42 -3.52
C ILE A 36 7.24 0.53 -4.36
N SER A 37 6.37 -0.01 -5.20
CA SER A 37 5.43 0.77 -6.01
C SER A 37 4.05 0.68 -5.40
N MET A 38 3.39 1.83 -5.18
CA MET A 38 1.99 1.90 -4.76
C MET A 38 1.15 2.60 -5.83
N SER A 39 0.01 2.00 -6.18
CA SER A 39 -0.95 2.58 -7.10
C SER A 39 -2.33 2.73 -6.46
N TYR A 40 -3.08 3.73 -6.92
CA TYR A 40 -4.48 3.96 -6.58
C TYR A 40 -5.16 4.69 -7.74
N GLY A 41 -6.04 3.99 -8.47
CA GLY A 41 -6.58 4.47 -9.73
C GLY A 41 -5.46 4.72 -10.75
N ASP A 42 -5.42 5.91 -11.33
CA ASP A 42 -4.41 6.31 -12.33
C ASP A 42 -3.13 6.90 -11.72
N VAL A 43 -3.04 6.96 -10.38
CA VAL A 43 -1.88 7.52 -9.68
C VAL A 43 -0.95 6.39 -9.24
N ASN A 44 0.35 6.58 -9.50
CA ASN A 44 1.41 5.70 -9.02
C ASN A 44 2.50 6.51 -8.31
N LYS A 45 3.09 5.94 -7.27
CA LYS A 45 4.24 6.50 -6.57
C LYS A 45 5.19 5.40 -6.10
N GLY A 46 6.49 5.64 -6.25
CA GLY A 46 7.55 4.78 -5.73
C GLY A 46 8.01 5.21 -4.34
N TYR A 47 8.40 4.23 -3.54
CA TYR A 47 8.90 4.40 -2.18
C TYR A 47 10.17 3.56 -1.99
N ASN A 48 11.10 4.10 -1.20
CA ASN A 48 12.31 3.40 -0.78
C ASN A 48 12.28 2.98 0.70
N ASP A 49 11.14 3.17 1.36
CA ASP A 49 10.93 2.85 2.77
C ASP A 49 9.45 2.56 3.00
N VAL A 50 9.16 1.42 3.63
CA VAL A 50 7.79 0.97 3.90
C VAL A 50 7.08 1.85 4.94
N ASP A 51 7.80 2.45 5.89
CA ASP A 51 7.22 3.35 6.89
C ASP A 51 6.80 4.68 6.26
N ILE A 52 7.54 5.16 5.26
CA ILE A 52 7.10 6.31 4.45
C ILE A 52 5.84 5.95 3.67
N LEU A 53 5.80 4.80 3.00
CA LEU A 53 4.62 4.32 2.27
C LEU A 53 3.38 4.26 3.18
N LEU A 54 3.53 3.72 4.39
CA LEU A 54 2.45 3.53 5.35
C LEU A 54 1.86 4.84 5.87
N THR A 55 2.63 5.93 5.88
CA THR A 55 2.27 7.22 6.49
C THR A 55 2.05 8.34 5.49
N ASP A 56 2.41 8.15 4.22
CA ASP A 56 2.19 9.13 3.15
C ASP A 56 0.68 9.32 2.89
N PRO A 57 0.15 10.56 2.85
CA PRO A 57 -1.26 10.86 2.63
C PRO A 57 -1.70 10.69 1.16
N PHE A 58 -1.44 9.51 0.60
CA PHE A 58 -1.59 9.17 -0.82
C PHE A 58 -3.06 9.04 -1.28
N PHE A 59 -3.95 8.59 -0.40
CA PHE A 59 -5.34 8.25 -0.72
C PHE A 59 -6.27 9.43 -0.41
N ASN A 60 -6.33 10.41 -1.31
CA ASN A 60 -7.13 11.64 -1.14
C ASN A 60 -6.83 12.35 0.20
N GLY A 61 -5.55 12.42 0.58
CA GLY A 61 -5.11 13.05 1.82
C GLY A 61 -5.05 12.11 3.04
N LYS A 62 -5.47 10.85 2.90
CA LYS A 62 -5.30 9.81 3.92
C LYS A 62 -4.13 8.87 3.60
N SER A 63 -3.49 8.35 4.62
CA SER A 63 -2.44 7.35 4.52
C SER A 63 -2.96 5.91 4.50
N LEU A 64 -2.13 4.97 4.05
CA LEU A 64 -2.47 3.54 4.09
C LEU A 64 -2.80 3.09 5.52
N SER A 65 -2.04 3.56 6.51
CA SER A 65 -2.27 3.24 7.92
C SER A 65 -3.64 3.70 8.43
N GLU A 66 -4.15 4.82 7.92
CA GLU A 66 -5.47 5.34 8.28
C GLU A 66 -6.60 4.54 7.63
N ILE A 67 -6.40 4.06 6.41
CA ILE A 67 -7.45 3.36 5.63
C ILE A 67 -7.38 1.83 5.72
N ILE A 68 -6.36 1.24 6.38
CA ILE A 68 -6.09 -0.20 6.36
C ILE A 68 -7.25 -1.09 6.85
N LYS A 69 -8.15 -0.53 7.66
CA LYS A 69 -9.36 -1.23 8.14
C LYS A 69 -10.55 -1.11 7.18
N GLU A 70 -10.47 -0.20 6.24
CA GLU A 70 -11.51 0.10 5.24
C GLU A 70 -11.19 -0.53 3.87
N ILE A 71 -9.95 -0.97 3.62
CA ILE A 71 -9.59 -1.64 2.37
C ILE A 71 -10.09 -3.09 2.33
N GLU A 72 -10.44 -3.55 1.14
CA GLU A 72 -10.71 -4.95 0.82
C GLU A 72 -9.55 -5.50 -0.03
N ILE A 73 -8.93 -6.60 0.40
CA ILE A 73 -7.91 -7.29 -0.40
C ILE A 73 -8.59 -8.20 -1.40
N ILE A 74 -8.10 -8.18 -2.64
CA ILE A 74 -8.64 -8.92 -3.79
C ILE A 74 -7.73 -10.09 -4.13
#